data_AF-A0A5R2MY41-F1
#
_entry.id   AF-A0A5R2MY41-F1
#
_cell.length_a   1.000
_cell.length_b   1.000
_cell.length_c   1.000
_cell.angle_alpha   90.00
_cell.angle_beta   90.00
_cell.angle_gamma   90.00
#
_symmetry.space_group_name_H-M   'P 1'
#
loop_
_entity.id
_entity.type
_entity.pdbx_description
1 polymer ?
#
loop_
_entity_poly.entity_id
_entity_poly.type
_entity_poly.pdbx_seq_one_letter_code
_entity_poly.pdbx_strand_id
1 'polypeptide(L)'
;GGKNYTIDDMAVWPWYGGLALGRMYNDSGEFLSVQDYKNVQRWAKAIDERPAVKRGRMVNRAFGEPAMQLHERHDASDFDTRTQDKLAAE
;
A
#
# COMPACT_ATOMS: atom_id res chain seq x y z
N GLY A 1 8.81 -17.24 -6.01
CA GLY A 1 9.96 -16.51 -5.42
C GLY A 1 11.20 -16.68 -6.29
N GLY A 2 12.02 -15.63 -6.43
CA GLY A 2 13.21 -15.64 -7.29
C GLY A 2 13.78 -14.24 -7.52
N LYS A 3 14.53 -14.04 -8.61
CA LYS A 3 15.09 -12.71 -8.97
C LYS A 3 14.04 -11.71 -9.48
N ASN A 4 12.93 -12.21 -9.99
CA ASN A 4 11.89 -11.41 -10.63
C ASN A 4 10.69 -11.25 -9.71
N TYR A 5 9.98 -10.12 -9.86
CA TYR A 5 8.71 -9.87 -9.19
C TYR A 5 7.63 -10.83 -9.70
N THR A 6 6.87 -11.42 -8.79
CA THR A 6 5.84 -12.43 -9.07
C THR A 6 4.56 -12.19 -8.27
N ILE A 7 3.54 -13.01 -8.51
CA ILE A 7 2.31 -13.00 -7.70
C ILE A 7 2.57 -13.39 -6.23
N ASP A 8 3.65 -14.12 -5.94
CA ASP A 8 4.03 -14.43 -4.56
C ASP A 8 4.34 -13.13 -3.80
N ASP A 9 5.04 -12.19 -4.45
CA ASP A 9 5.30 -10.87 -3.88
C ASP A 9 4.00 -10.08 -3.70
N MET A 10 3.06 -10.15 -4.66
CA MET A 10 1.75 -9.51 -4.55
C MET A 10 0.93 -10.05 -3.38
N ALA A 11 1.00 -11.36 -3.12
CA ALA A 11 0.25 -12.01 -2.06
C ALA A 11 0.82 -11.68 -0.67
N VAL A 12 2.15 -11.64 -0.55
CA VAL A 12 2.84 -11.45 0.73
C VAL A 12 2.95 -9.96 1.11
N TRP A 13 3.17 -9.07 0.15
CA TRP A 13 3.47 -7.66 0.40
C TRP A 13 2.40 -6.87 1.14
N PRO A 14 1.09 -7.01 0.86
CA PRO A 14 0.06 -6.26 1.58
C PRO A 14 0.09 -6.50 3.10
N TRP A 15 0.54 -7.68 3.52
CA TRP A 15 0.69 -8.07 4.93
C TRP A 15 2.07 -7.69 5.48
N TYR A 16 3.13 -8.35 5.00
CA TYR A 16 4.47 -8.18 5.58
C TYR A 16 5.11 -6.86 5.20
N GLY A 17 4.89 -6.39 3.96
CA GLY A 17 5.33 -5.07 3.53
C GLY A 17 4.52 -3.97 4.21
N GLY A 18 3.21 -4.16 4.36
CA GLY A 18 2.34 -3.27 5.14
C GLY A 18 2.82 -3.10 6.59
N LEU A 19 3.08 -4.21 7.26
CA LEU A 19 3.61 -4.23 8.64
C LEU A 19 5.00 -3.59 8.73
N ALA A 20 5.93 -3.99 7.85
CA ALA A 20 7.29 -3.44 7.83
C ALA A 20 7.34 -1.92 7.58
N LEU A 21 6.36 -1.39 6.83
CA LEU A 21 6.22 0.03 6.55
C LEU A 21 5.33 0.78 7.56
N GLY A 22 4.95 0.14 8.68
CA GLY A 22 4.21 0.78 9.77
C GLY A 22 2.75 1.12 9.43
N ARG A 23 2.11 0.35 8.55
CA ARG A 23 0.74 0.62 8.04
C ARG A 23 -0.34 -0.26 8.64
N MET A 24 0.04 -1.17 9.54
CA MET A 24 -0.85 -2.17 10.12
C MET A 24 -0.73 -2.14 11.63
N TYR A 25 -1.87 -2.32 12.30
CA TYR A 25 -1.94 -2.52 13.75
C TYR A 25 -1.18 -1.45 14.56
N ASN A 26 -1.32 -0.18 14.18
CA ASN A 26 -0.77 0.98 14.88
C ASN A 26 0.76 0.87 15.13
N ASP A 27 1.16 0.66 16.38
CA ASP A 27 2.53 0.63 16.91
C ASP A 27 3.20 -0.75 16.81
N SER A 28 2.56 -1.74 16.18
CA SER A 28 3.10 -3.10 16.04
C SER A 28 4.48 -3.18 15.38
N GLY A 29 4.83 -2.21 14.53
CA GLY A 29 6.16 -2.13 13.90
C GLY A 29 7.28 -1.93 14.92
N GLU A 30 7.07 -1.08 15.92
CA GLU A 30 8.02 -0.86 17.03
C GLU A 30 8.06 -2.10 17.93
N PHE A 31 6.90 -2.61 18.31
CA PHE A 31 6.78 -3.79 19.18
C PHE A 31 7.50 -5.03 18.62
N LEU A 32 7.42 -5.25 17.31
CA LEU A 32 8.07 -6.37 16.61
C LEU A 32 9.48 -6.02 16.09
N SER A 33 9.98 -4.83 16.36
CA SER A 33 11.27 -4.32 15.87
C SER A 33 11.46 -4.48 14.35
N VAL A 34 10.43 -4.17 13.56
CA VAL A 34 10.43 -4.45 12.11
C VAL A 34 11.51 -3.68 11.33
N GLN A 35 12.06 -2.61 11.91
CA GLN A 35 13.19 -1.85 11.40
C GLN A 35 14.47 -2.70 11.27
N ASP A 36 14.63 -3.74 12.09
CA ASP A 36 15.84 -4.57 12.11
C ASP A 36 15.85 -5.62 10.98
N TYR A 37 14.68 -5.89 10.38
CA TYR A 37 14.55 -6.79 9.24
C TYR A 37 14.99 -6.12 7.92
N LYS A 38 16.27 -5.78 7.81
CA LYS A 38 16.86 -4.99 6.71
C LYS A 38 16.45 -5.45 5.31
N ASN A 39 16.41 -6.77 5.08
CA ASN A 39 16.04 -7.33 3.78
C ASN A 39 14.56 -7.18 3.46
N VAL A 40 13.70 -7.35 4.47
CA VAL A 40 12.25 -7.13 4.36
C VAL A 40 11.97 -5.65 4.14
N GLN A 41 12.64 -4.77 4.86
CA GLN A 41 12.55 -3.32 4.68
C GLN A 41 12.90 -2.90 3.24
N ARG A 42 14.04 -3.36 2.71
CA ARG A 42 14.46 -3.09 1.33
C ARG A 42 13.42 -3.59 0.32
N TRP A 43 12.97 -4.84 0.45
CA TRP A 43 11.96 -5.44 -0.43
C TRP A 43 10.62 -4.70 -0.37
N ALA A 44 10.16 -4.35 0.84
CA ALA A 44 8.90 -3.66 1.05
C ALA A 44 8.90 -2.28 0.36
N LYS A 45 9.98 -1.50 0.54
CA LYS A 45 10.16 -0.19 -0.11
C LYS A 45 10.21 -0.28 -1.63
N ALA A 46 10.98 -1.23 -2.18
CA ALA A 46 11.09 -1.41 -3.62
C ALA A 46 9.75 -1.74 -4.30
N ILE A 47 8.90 -2.54 -3.65
CA ILE A 47 7.55 -2.82 -4.17
C ILE A 47 6.62 -1.61 -3.98
N ASP A 48 6.73 -0.87 -2.88
CA ASP A 48 5.91 0.31 -2.60
C ASP A 48 6.08 1.43 -3.63
N GLU A 49 7.28 1.54 -4.21
CA GLU A 49 7.59 2.55 -5.24
C GLU A 49 6.86 2.30 -6.56
N ARG A 50 6.39 1.07 -6.82
CA ARG A 50 5.76 0.69 -8.08
C ARG A 50 4.44 1.46 -8.28
N PRO A 51 4.25 2.15 -9.43
CA PRO A 51 3.02 2.92 -9.69
C PRO A 51 1.74 2.09 -9.57
N ALA A 52 1.78 0.83 -10.02
CA ALA A 52 0.64 -0.08 -9.92
C ALA A 52 0.30 -0.47 -8.47
N VAL A 53 1.30 -0.61 -7.59
CA VAL A 53 1.08 -0.90 -6.17
C VAL A 53 0.47 0.32 -5.48
N LYS A 54 0.98 1.52 -5.77
CA LYS A 54 0.39 2.78 -5.26
C LYS A 54 -1.09 2.90 -5.62
N ARG A 55 -1.45 2.69 -6.89
CA ARG A 55 -2.85 2.71 -7.34
C ARG A 55 -3.69 1.59 -6.74
N GLY A 56 -3.20 0.34 -6.79
CA GLY A 56 -3.94 -0.82 -6.32
C GLY A 56 -4.32 -0.73 -4.84
N ARG A 57 -3.45 -0.14 -4.01
CA ARG A 57 -3.70 0.08 -2.57
C ARG A 57 -4.79 1.10 -2.26
N MET A 58 -5.22 1.89 -3.24
CA MET A 58 -6.27 2.89 -3.06
C MET A 58 -7.66 2.28 -3.24
N VAL A 59 -7.77 1.28 -4.13
CA VAL A 59 -9.05 0.69 -4.54
C VAL A 59 -9.72 -0.03 -3.37
N ASN A 60 -11.01 0.24 -3.18
CA ASN A 60 -11.86 -0.25 -2.09
C ASN A 60 -11.37 0.07 -0.67
N ARG A 61 -10.46 1.04 -0.53
CA ARG A 61 -9.93 1.45 0.76
C ARG A 61 -10.76 2.59 1.34
N ALA A 62 -11.31 2.39 2.53
CA ALA A 62 -12.18 3.34 3.24
C ALA A 62 -11.55 3.95 4.50
N PHE A 63 -10.21 3.93 4.61
CA PHE A 63 -9.48 4.44 5.78
C PHE A 63 -8.08 4.95 5.42
N GLY A 64 -7.52 5.80 6.28
CA GLY A 64 -6.22 6.45 6.09
C GLY A 64 -6.34 7.82 5.41
N GLU A 65 -5.28 8.30 4.77
CA GLU A 65 -5.31 9.59 4.05
C GLU A 65 -6.39 9.61 2.96
N PRO A 66 -7.27 10.63 2.88
CA PRO A 66 -8.33 10.70 1.87
C PRO A 66 -7.82 10.61 0.42
N ALA A 67 -6.64 11.18 0.15
CA ALA A 67 -5.97 11.09 -1.16
C ALA A 67 -5.56 9.66 -1.56
N MET A 68 -5.52 8.74 -0.59
CA MET A 68 -5.21 7.33 -0.78
C MET A 68 -6.46 6.43 -0.72
N GLN A 69 -7.66 7.02 -0.66
CA GLN A 69 -8.93 6.29 -0.60
C GLN A 69 -9.68 6.43 -1.93
N LEU A 70 -9.92 5.30 -2.59
CA LEU A 70 -10.79 5.18 -3.76
C LEU A 70 -11.80 4.08 -3.48
N HIS A 71 -13.00 4.43 -3.00
CA HIS A 71 -13.98 3.46 -2.51
C HIS A 71 -14.43 2.46 -3.58
N GLU A 72 -14.53 2.91 -4.83
CA GLU A 72 -14.84 2.07 -5.98
C GLU A 72 -14.02 2.51 -7.18
N ARG A 73 -13.67 1.56 -8.05
CA ARG A 73 -12.99 1.83 -9.32
C ARG A 73 -13.78 1.19 -10.45
N HIS A 74 -14.25 2.02 -11.36
CA HIS A 74 -14.97 1.63 -12.57
C HIS A 74 -14.28 2.13 -13.85
N ASP A 75 -13.41 3.15 -13.75
CA ASP A 75 -12.57 3.65 -14.84
C ASP A 75 -11.11 3.89 -14.38
N ALA A 76 -10.19 4.10 -15.32
CA ALA A 76 -8.84 4.58 -15.01
C ALA A 76 -8.82 6.04 -14.55
N SER A 77 -9.72 6.91 -15.05
CA SER A 77 -9.79 8.32 -14.64
C SER A 77 -10.25 8.53 -13.19
N ASP A 78 -10.74 7.48 -12.53
CA ASP A 78 -11.21 7.55 -11.14
C ASP A 78 -10.08 7.95 -10.17
N PHE A 79 -8.83 7.58 -10.46
CA PHE A 79 -7.68 8.01 -9.64
C PHE A 79 -7.48 9.53 -9.69
N ASP A 80 -7.87 10.19 -10.78
CA ASP A 80 -7.67 11.62 -10.99
C ASP A 80 -8.86 12.46 -10.50
N THR A 81 -10.02 11.85 -10.28
CA THR A 81 -11.28 12.59 -10.06
C THR A 81 -12.14 12.08 -8.90
N ARG A 82 -11.96 10.82 -8.45
CA ARG A 82 -12.88 10.14 -7.51
C ARG A 82 -12.25 9.72 -6.19
N THR A 83 -11.02 10.12 -5.89
CA THR A 83 -10.43 9.90 -4.56
C THR A 83 -11.14 10.78 -3.52
N GLN A 84 -11.17 10.33 -2.26
CA GLN A 84 -12.00 10.98 -1.23
C GLN A 84 -11.59 12.43 -0.92
N ASP A 85 -10.32 12.78 -1.08
CA ASP A 85 -9.84 14.17 -1.00
C ASP A 85 -10.47 15.09 -2.07
N LYS A 86 -10.71 14.56 -3.27
CA LYS A 86 -11.29 15.31 -4.39
C LYS A 86 -12.80 15.49 -4.21
N LEU A 87 -13.47 14.44 -3.76
CA LEU A 87 -14.92 14.46 -3.52
C LEU A 87 -15.32 15.32 -2.31
N ALA A 88 -14.45 15.42 -1.29
CA ALA A 88 -14.71 16.26 -0.11
C ALA A 88 -14.44 17.76 -0.34
N ALA A 89 -13.79 18.12 -1.45
CA ALA A 89 -13.50 19.50 -1.82
C ALA A 89 -14.60 20.14 -2.70
N GLU A 90 -15.57 19.35 -3.16
CA GLU A 90 -16.80 19.78 -3.85
C GLU A 90 -17.92 20.12 -2.84
#